data_AF-A0A0F7EEY3-F1
#
_entry.id   AF-A0A0F7EEY3-F1
#
_cell.length_a   1.000
_cell.length_b   1.000
_cell.length_c   1.000
_cell.angle_alpha   90.00
_cell.angle_beta   90.00
_cell.angle_gamma   90.00
#
_symmetry.space_group_name_H-M   'P 1'
#
loop_
_entity.id
_entity.type
_entity.pdbx_description
1 polymer ?
#
loop_
_entity_poly.entity_id
_entity_poly.type
_entity_poly.pdbx_seq_one_letter_code
_entity_poly.pdbx_strand_id
1 'polypeptide(L)'
;MLFATVDKQSGDMKADIESPAVYALAAMLFIESDQRSLANQCLRRLEELQVASQSYHDAPSDIRKKAVQFEGGYLDVYTLQAFSFDQLESLLAMRIGGGNRE
;
A
#
# COMPACT_ATOMS: atom_id res chain seq x y z
N MET A 1 11.52 2.12 -2.87
CA MET A 1 10.61 0.97 -3.00
C MET A 1 11.04 -0.07 -1.98
N LEU A 2 10.12 -0.59 -1.18
CA LEU A 2 10.37 -1.63 -0.16
C LEU A 2 9.77 -2.94 -0.66
N PHE A 3 10.61 -3.97 -0.80
CA PHE A 3 10.17 -5.29 -1.25
C PHE A 3 9.83 -6.18 -0.07
N ALA A 4 8.87 -7.10 -0.26
CA ALA A 4 8.46 -8.05 0.77
C ALA A 4 9.59 -8.98 1.20
N THR A 5 10.53 -9.29 0.30
CA THR A 5 11.69 -10.13 0.60
C THR A 5 12.96 -9.60 -0.07
N VAL A 6 14.05 -9.54 0.70
CA VAL A 6 15.38 -9.14 0.23
C VAL A 6 16.43 -10.16 0.65
N ASP A 7 17.51 -10.26 -0.11
CA ASP A 7 18.68 -11.01 0.29
C ASP A 7 19.45 -10.27 1.37
N LYS A 8 19.80 -10.99 2.43
CA LYS A 8 20.46 -10.41 3.59
C LYS A 8 21.89 -9.97 3.27
N GLN A 9 22.57 -10.64 2.35
CA GLN A 9 23.97 -10.37 2.04
C GLN A 9 24.11 -9.27 0.99
N SER A 10 23.34 -9.34 -0.09
CA SER A 10 23.43 -8.35 -1.17
C SER A 10 22.49 -7.16 -1.02
N GLY A 11 21.40 -7.31 -0.26
CA GLY A 11 20.32 -6.32 -0.20
C GLY A 11 19.39 -6.36 -1.42
N ASP A 12 19.63 -7.26 -2.36
CA ASP A 12 18.82 -7.37 -3.58
C ASP A 12 17.45 -7.96 -3.30
N MET A 13 16.44 -7.57 -4.07
CA MET A 13 15.12 -8.17 -3.97
C MET A 13 15.15 -9.66 -4.36
N LYS A 14 14.48 -10.51 -3.58
CA LYS A 14 14.28 -11.93 -3.94
C LYS A 14 13.05 -12.15 -4.80
N ALA A 15 12.06 -11.29 -4.63
CA ALA A 15 10.83 -11.28 -5.40
C ALA A 15 10.40 -9.84 -5.63
N ASP A 16 9.90 -9.56 -6.83
CA ASP A 16 9.29 -8.28 -7.18
C ASP A 16 7.85 -8.24 -6.66
N ILE A 17 7.73 -8.28 -5.33
CA ILE A 17 6.45 -8.27 -4.63
C ILE A 17 6.51 -7.15 -3.60
N GLU A 18 5.54 -6.24 -3.72
CA GLU A 18 5.25 -5.20 -2.73
C GLU A 18 4.11 -5.66 -1.81
N SER A 19 4.08 -5.15 -0.58
CA SER A 19 2.99 -5.40 0.37
C SER A 19 2.59 -4.09 1.05
N PRO A 20 1.30 -3.76 1.08
CA PRO A 20 0.80 -2.61 1.83
C PRO A 20 1.23 -2.65 3.30
N ALA A 21 1.15 -3.79 3.98
CA ALA A 21 1.60 -3.91 5.38
C ALA A 21 3.08 -3.54 5.57
N VAL A 22 3.97 -3.88 4.62
CA VAL A 22 5.39 -3.50 4.70
C VAL A 22 5.54 -1.98 4.68
N TYR A 23 4.85 -1.30 3.77
CA TYR A 23 4.89 0.17 3.70
C TYR A 23 4.21 0.82 4.91
N ALA A 24 3.11 0.27 5.41
CA ALA A 24 2.42 0.76 6.59
C ALA A 24 3.30 0.70 7.85
N LEU A 25 3.92 -0.46 8.11
CA LEU A 25 4.83 -0.65 9.24
C LEU A 25 6.06 0.27 9.11
N ALA A 26 6.64 0.38 7.91
CA ALA A 26 7.76 1.28 7.67
C ALA A 26 7.37 2.75 7.89
N ALA A 27 6.20 3.18 7.43
CA ALA A 27 5.70 4.53 7.66
C ALA A 27 5.59 4.84 9.14
N MET A 28 4.99 3.93 9.94
CA MET A 28 4.85 4.11 11.38
C MET A 28 6.22 4.17 12.08
N LEU A 29 7.16 3.27 11.74
CA LEU A 29 8.53 3.30 12.29
C LEU A 29 9.25 4.61 11.98
N PHE A 30 9.13 5.11 10.75
CA PHE A 30 9.76 6.37 10.35
C PHE A 30 9.11 7.57 11.04
N ILE A 31 7.80 7.53 11.32
CA ILE A 31 7.13 8.57 12.13
C ILE A 31 7.66 8.57 13.56
N GLU A 32 7.74 7.40 14.19
CA GLU A 32 8.28 7.24 15.55
C GLU A 32 9.74 7.69 15.67
N SER A 33 10.50 7.60 14.58
CA SER A 33 11.91 7.97 14.51
C SER A 33 12.16 9.40 13.98
N ASP A 34 11.13 10.24 13.88
CA ASP A 34 11.17 11.60 13.32
C ASP A 34 11.68 11.69 11.86
N GLN A 35 11.67 10.59 11.11
CA GLN A 35 12.07 10.52 9.71
C GLN A 35 10.91 10.82 8.76
N ARG A 36 10.30 12.02 8.91
CA ARG A 36 9.06 12.41 8.21
C ARG A 36 9.12 12.27 6.69
N SER A 37 10.27 12.56 6.06
CA SER A 37 10.43 12.42 4.61
C SER A 37 10.27 10.97 4.14
N LEU A 38 10.84 10.02 4.88
CA LEU A 38 10.75 8.59 4.57
C LEU A 38 9.35 8.05 4.87
N ALA A 39 8.74 8.49 5.98
CA ALA A 39 7.34 8.18 6.28
C ALA A 39 6.41 8.62 5.14
N ASN A 40 6.54 9.86 4.66
CA ASN A 40 5.71 10.39 3.58
C ASN A 40 5.92 9.63 2.26
N GLN A 41 7.13 9.14 1.98
CA GLN A 41 7.37 8.27 0.83
C GLN A 41 6.61 6.94 0.94
N CYS A 42 6.58 6.34 2.14
CA CYS A 42 5.84 5.11 2.38
C CYS A 42 4.33 5.33 2.28
N LEU A 43 3.80 6.41 2.87
CA LEU A 43 2.38 6.76 2.80
C LEU A 43 1.94 7.05 1.36
N ARG A 44 2.75 7.77 0.57
CA ARG A 44 2.45 7.98 -0.85
C ARG A 44 2.40 6.65 -1.61
N ARG A 45 3.32 5.73 -1.33
CA ARG A 45 3.29 4.42 -1.98
C ARG A 45 2.06 3.60 -1.57
N LEU A 46 1.60 3.71 -0.33
CA LEU A 46 0.31 3.14 0.09
C LEU A 46 -0.87 3.74 -0.69
N GLU A 47 -0.93 5.05 -0.86
CA GLU A 47 -1.98 5.71 -1.67
C GLU A 47 -1.97 5.18 -3.12
N GLU A 48 -0.79 4.96 -3.70
CA GLU A 48 -0.63 4.40 -5.05
C GLU A 48 -1.05 2.93 -5.17
N LEU A 49 -0.94 2.15 -4.09
CA LEU A 49 -1.34 0.73 -4.04
C LEU A 49 -2.84 0.54 -3.77
N GLN A 50 -3.57 1.58 -3.36
CA GLN A 50 -5.02 1.51 -3.20
C GLN A 50 -5.69 1.30 -4.56
N VAL A 51 -6.79 0.55 -4.54
CA VAL A 51 -7.65 0.44 -5.72
C VAL A 51 -8.21 1.82 -6.05
N ALA A 52 -7.77 2.37 -7.18
CA ALA A 52 -8.31 3.58 -7.77
C ALA A 52 -9.09 3.19 -9.03
N SER A 53 -10.40 3.45 -9.05
CA SER A 53 -11.28 2.99 -10.14
C SER A 53 -10.84 3.48 -11.52
N GLN A 54 -10.27 4.69 -11.59
CA GLN A 54 -9.69 5.32 -12.78
C GLN A 54 -8.54 4.52 -13.42
N SER A 55 -7.80 3.73 -12.63
CA SER A 55 -6.69 2.89 -13.12
C SER A 55 -7.17 1.71 -13.98
N TYR A 56 -8.47 1.44 -14.00
CA TYR A 56 -9.08 0.31 -14.71
C TYR A 56 -9.91 0.74 -15.93
N HIS A 57 -9.76 1.96 -16.43
CA HIS A 57 -10.59 2.49 -17.53
C HIS A 57 -10.61 1.60 -18.79
N ASP A 58 -9.46 0.98 -19.13
CA ASP A 58 -9.31 0.07 -20.27
C ASP A 58 -9.67 -1.39 -19.96
N ALA A 59 -10.02 -1.72 -18.71
CA ALA A 59 -10.35 -3.09 -18.31
C ALA A 59 -11.78 -3.49 -18.75
N PRO A 60 -12.10 -4.79 -18.84
CA PRO A 60 -13.46 -5.27 -19.09
C PRO A 60 -14.52 -4.71 -18.12
N SER A 61 -15.78 -4.65 -18.55
CA SER A 61 -16.83 -3.95 -17.79
C SER A 61 -17.11 -4.53 -16.40
N ASP A 62 -16.92 -5.83 -16.22
CA ASP A 62 -17.01 -6.51 -14.92
C ASP A 62 -15.85 -6.14 -13.98
N ILE A 63 -14.63 -6.01 -14.51
CA ILE A 63 -13.46 -5.55 -13.74
C ILE A 63 -13.64 -4.09 -13.30
N ARG A 64 -14.14 -3.22 -14.18
CA ARG A 64 -14.43 -1.81 -13.80
C ARG A 64 -15.46 -1.70 -12.68
N LYS A 65 -16.52 -2.52 -12.72
CA LYS A 65 -17.52 -2.57 -11.65
C LYS A 65 -16.91 -3.00 -10.31
N LYS A 66 -16.04 -4.02 -10.32
CA LYS A 66 -15.29 -4.45 -9.13
C LYS A 66 -14.37 -3.33 -8.62
N ALA A 67 -13.64 -2.64 -9.50
CA ALA A 67 -12.75 -1.55 -9.11
C ALA A 67 -13.51 -0.41 -8.40
N VAL A 68 -14.70 -0.03 -8.89
CA VAL A 68 -15.57 0.94 -8.21
C VAL A 68 -16.06 0.41 -6.86
N GLN A 69 -16.45 -0.86 -6.80
CA GLN A 69 -16.95 -1.47 -5.56
C GLN A 69 -15.90 -1.50 -4.45
N PHE A 70 -14.62 -1.68 -4.80
CA PHE A 70 -13.53 -1.83 -3.84
C PHE A 70 -12.56 -0.64 -3.81
N GLU A 71 -13.01 0.52 -4.29
CA GLU A 71 -12.22 1.75 -4.29
C GLU A 71 -11.71 2.11 -2.88
N GLY A 72 -10.42 2.47 -2.79
CA GLY A 72 -9.71 2.74 -1.54
C GLY A 72 -9.23 1.51 -0.77
N GLY A 73 -9.61 0.30 -1.16
CA GLY A 73 -9.14 -0.95 -0.57
C GLY A 73 -7.81 -1.44 -1.14
N TYR A 74 -7.19 -2.40 -0.45
CA TYR A 74 -5.99 -3.13 -0.90
C TYR A 74 -6.31 -4.58 -1.31
N LEU A 75 -6.49 -4.81 -2.61
CA LEU A 75 -6.77 -6.13 -3.18
C LEU A 75 -6.38 -6.18 -4.65
N ASP A 76 -6.22 -7.39 -5.17
CA ASP A 76 -6.20 -7.62 -6.62
C ASP A 76 -7.65 -7.65 -7.15
N VAL A 77 -8.00 -6.70 -8.01
CA VAL A 77 -9.36 -6.56 -8.57
C VAL A 77 -9.72 -7.71 -9.53
N TYR A 78 -8.73 -8.36 -10.15
CA TYR A 78 -8.97 -9.48 -11.08
C TYR A 78 -9.29 -10.77 -10.34
N THR A 79 -8.54 -11.06 -9.27
CA THR A 79 -8.68 -12.30 -8.49
C THR A 79 -9.53 -12.16 -7.24
N LEU A 80 -9.78 -10.93 -6.79
CA LEU A 80 -10.44 -10.58 -5.52
C LEU A 80 -9.71 -11.11 -4.28
N GLN A 81 -8.42 -11.43 -4.41
CA GLN A 81 -7.59 -11.75 -3.26
C GLN A 81 -7.34 -10.49 -2.43
N ALA A 82 -7.73 -10.56 -1.17
CA ALA A 82 -7.58 -9.50 -0.20
C ALA A 82 -7.12 -10.08 1.13
N PHE A 83 -6.22 -9.39 1.82
CA PHE A 83 -5.72 -9.78 3.13
C PHE A 83 -6.09 -8.70 4.13
N SER A 84 -6.84 -9.07 5.18
CA SER A 84 -7.30 -8.11 6.20
C SER A 84 -6.14 -7.40 6.90
N PHE A 85 -4.99 -8.06 7.04
CA PHE A 85 -3.80 -7.46 7.63
C PHE A 85 -3.29 -6.25 6.84
N ASP A 86 -3.18 -6.36 5.51
CA ASP A 86 -2.78 -5.24 4.65
C ASP A 86 -3.75 -4.05 4.76
N GLN A 87 -5.05 -4.34 4.90
CA GLN A 87 -6.09 -3.31 5.04
C GLN A 87 -5.97 -2.57 6.38
N LEU A 88 -5.85 -3.31 7.48
CA LEU A 88 -5.84 -2.76 8.83
C LEU A 88 -4.56 -1.98 9.13
N GLU A 89 -3.40 -2.51 8.73
CA GLU A 89 -2.12 -1.82 8.92
C GLU A 89 -2.07 -0.54 8.11
N SER A 90 -2.54 -0.58 6.86
CA SER A 90 -2.59 0.62 6.03
C SER A 90 -3.53 1.68 6.60
N LEU A 91 -4.70 1.29 7.13
CA LEU A 91 -5.61 2.22 7.80
C LEU A 91 -4.96 2.87 9.02
N LEU A 92 -4.23 2.08 9.82
CA LEU A 92 -3.52 2.57 11.00
C LEU A 92 -2.42 3.56 10.60
N ALA A 93 -1.58 3.21 9.61
CA ALA A 93 -0.52 4.08 9.12
C ALA A 93 -1.07 5.39 8.53
N MET A 94 -2.17 5.33 7.76
CA MET A 94 -2.83 6.53 7.23
C MET A 94 -3.40 7.41 8.34
N ARG A 95 -3.94 6.83 9.41
CA ARG A 95 -4.43 7.59 10.56
C ARG A 95 -3.30 8.31 11.29
N ILE A 96 -2.19 7.62 11.54
CA ILE A 96 -1.03 8.18 12.26
C ILE A 96 -0.32 9.24 11.41
N GLY A 97 -0.12 8.96 10.11
CA GLY A 97 0.55 9.86 9.18
C GLY A 97 -0.30 11.02 8.68
N GLY A 98 -1.61 10.81 8.54
CA GLY A 98 -2.58 11.81 8.06
C GLY A 98 -3.13 12.72 9.16
N GLY A 99 -3.04 12.32 10.43
CA GLY A 99 -3.55 13.07 11.58
C GLY A 99 -2.79 14.36 11.92
N ASN A 100 -1.68 14.65 11.24
CA ASN A 100 -0.91 15.90 11.40
C ASN A 100 -1.15 16.92 10.27
N ARG A 101 -2.26 16.79 9.52
CA ARG A 101 -2.74 17.83 8.59
C ARG A 101 -3.71 18.79 9.31
N GLU A 102 -3.27 19.39 10.41
CA GLU A 102 -3.85 20.60 11.02
C GLU A 102 -2.73 21.49 11.56
#